data_AF-A0A926Z2L2-F1
#
_entry.id   AF-A0A926Z2L2-F1
#
_cell.length_a   1.000
_cell.length_b   1.000
_cell.length_c   1.000
_cell.angle_alpha   90.00
_cell.angle_beta   90.00
_cell.angle_gamma   90.00
#
_symmetry.space_group_name_H-M   'P 1'
#
loop_
_entity.id
_entity.type
_entity.pdbx_description
1 polymer ?
#
loop_
_entity_poly.entity_id
_entity_poly.type
_entity_poly.pdbx_seq_one_letter_code
_entity_poly.pdbx_strand_id
1 'polypeptide(L)'
;MKVSTLANKKEPLQSSAVVRVIGDRGSGKTAYMASLARWPNADPNGAVKTVIPVGDAAKYLVEQAQNILEQGLQLPQTGLNANPDEVKDYTLQITITRQFSWKNLINSLTSPLLNLNVSCKDYGGEFFIDLLQQAGKKILQDYMEDCSQSTGIMLLIDGTSRRKDQEYAVALDRFFAALDRTDVNVGKRRIALVLTKCEQSDLWVNRHKPDFIAPAAFPQVCKKLSTWQQMGGGDVNYFTASAFGMLGTKYPEPNITLLTRGRDGVTAVIKNPKSWRPFGLVAPIYWLCTGDRHKLLENG
;
A
#
# COMPACT_ATOMS: atom_id res chain seq x y z
N MET A 1 50.35 -0.39 -24.29
CA MET A 1 48.91 -0.70 -24.32
C MET A 1 48.36 -0.62 -22.91
N LYS A 2 47.52 0.37 -22.60
CA LYS A 2 46.76 0.43 -21.35
C LYS A 2 45.44 -0.30 -21.59
N VAL A 3 45.26 -1.46 -20.97
CA VAL A 3 43.97 -2.15 -20.94
C VAL A 3 43.10 -1.41 -19.92
N SER A 4 42.13 -0.66 -20.41
CA SER A 4 41.07 -0.05 -19.61
C SER A 4 40.11 -1.15 -19.16
N THR A 5 40.12 -1.47 -17.87
CA THR A 5 39.08 -2.28 -17.23
C THR A 5 37.77 -1.48 -17.23
N LEU A 6 36.88 -1.80 -18.16
CA LEU A 6 35.47 -1.40 -18.10
C LEU A 6 34.87 -2.00 -16.83
N ALA A 7 34.60 -1.15 -15.84
CA ALA A 7 33.80 -1.50 -14.69
C ALA A 7 32.41 -1.92 -15.20
N ASN A 8 32.13 -3.23 -15.14
CA ASN A 8 30.87 -3.81 -15.56
C ASN A 8 29.76 -3.28 -14.63
N LYS A 9 29.01 -2.27 -15.08
CA LYS A 9 27.96 -1.61 -14.31
C LYS A 9 26.80 -2.60 -14.21
N LYS A 10 26.74 -3.40 -13.14
CA LYS A 10 25.64 -4.34 -12.91
C LYS A 10 24.33 -3.56 -12.87
N GLU A 11 23.45 -3.84 -13.83
CA GLU A 11 22.12 -3.25 -13.85
C GLU A 11 21.32 -3.66 -12.61
N PRO A 12 20.47 -2.77 -12.07
CA PRO A 12 19.60 -3.12 -10.95
C PRO A 12 18.69 -4.29 -11.31
N LEU A 13 18.52 -5.21 -10.36
CA LEU A 13 17.49 -6.25 -10.47
C LEU A 13 16.13 -5.58 -10.65
N GLN A 14 15.25 -6.20 -11.44
CA GLN A 14 13.91 -5.69 -11.68
C GLN A 14 12.88 -6.65 -11.06
N SER A 15 11.84 -6.10 -10.46
CA SER A 15 10.64 -6.82 -10.06
C SER A 15 9.43 -5.93 -10.34
N SER A 16 8.28 -6.53 -10.62
CA SER A 16 7.08 -5.78 -10.98
C SER A 16 5.84 -6.40 -10.37
N ALA A 17 4.86 -5.55 -10.08
CA ALA A 17 3.53 -5.99 -9.64
C ALA A 17 2.45 -5.10 -10.25
N VAL A 18 1.37 -5.74 -10.68
CA VAL A 18 0.08 -5.10 -10.93
C VAL A 18 -0.73 -5.24 -9.64
N VAL A 19 -1.01 -4.11 -9.00
CA VAL A 19 -1.61 -4.03 -7.67
C VAL A 19 -2.97 -3.36 -7.74
N ARG A 20 -3.99 -3.96 -7.12
CA ARG A 20 -5.29 -3.30 -6.90
C ARG A 20 -5.40 -2.86 -5.46
N VAL A 21 -5.68 -1.58 -5.27
CA VAL A 21 -5.82 -0.96 -3.95
C VAL A 21 -7.31 -0.92 -3.61
N ILE A 22 -7.70 -1.69 -2.61
CA ILE A 22 -9.10 -1.80 -2.14
C ILE A 22 -9.21 -1.32 -0.70
N GLY A 23 -10.40 -0.83 -0.34
CA GLY A 23 -10.68 -0.33 0.99
C GLY A 23 -11.83 0.66 1.01
N ASP A 24 -12.38 0.91 2.19
CA ASP A 24 -13.52 1.80 2.38
C ASP A 24 -13.20 3.28 2.09
N ARG A 25 -14.25 4.07 1.97
CA ARG A 25 -14.15 5.52 2.11
C ARG A 25 -13.54 5.85 3.47
N GLY A 26 -12.50 6.68 3.46
CA GLY A 26 -11.77 7.04 4.66
C GLY A 26 -10.70 6.04 5.12
N SER A 27 -10.47 4.92 4.41
CA SER A 27 -9.35 4.01 4.72
C SER A 27 -7.97 4.58 4.37
N GLY A 28 -7.93 5.74 3.68
CA GLY A 28 -6.70 6.46 3.39
C GLY A 28 -5.99 6.05 2.11
N LYS A 29 -6.66 5.33 1.17
CA LYS A 29 -6.07 4.92 -0.12
C LYS A 29 -5.43 6.06 -0.89
N THR A 30 -6.19 7.13 -1.12
CA THR A 30 -5.71 8.31 -1.84
C THR A 30 -4.53 8.98 -1.12
N ALA A 31 -4.60 9.14 0.20
CA ALA A 31 -3.51 9.71 0.98
C ALA A 31 -2.26 8.82 0.94
N TYR A 32 -2.43 7.50 1.04
CA TYR A 32 -1.35 6.53 0.91
C TYR A 32 -0.67 6.65 -0.47
N MET A 33 -1.44 6.65 -1.55
CA MET A 33 -0.92 6.74 -2.92
C MET A 33 -0.23 8.09 -3.19
N ALA A 34 -0.83 9.20 -2.75
CA ALA A 34 -0.24 10.53 -2.85
C ALA A 34 1.08 10.65 -2.06
N SER A 35 1.10 10.16 -0.82
CA SER A 35 2.29 10.18 0.03
C SER A 35 3.40 9.29 -0.52
N LEU A 36 3.04 8.14 -1.10
CA LEU A 36 3.98 7.26 -1.76
C LEU A 36 4.56 7.90 -3.03
N ALA A 37 3.73 8.50 -3.88
CA ALA A 37 4.18 9.11 -5.13
C ALA A 37 5.13 10.29 -4.90
N ARG A 38 4.90 11.08 -3.83
CA ARG A 38 5.76 12.22 -3.47
C ARG A 38 6.96 11.85 -2.58
N TRP A 39 6.88 10.73 -1.86
CA TRP A 39 7.88 10.15 -0.94
C TRP A 39 8.96 11.12 -0.41
N PRO A 40 8.68 11.88 0.67
CA PRO A 40 9.62 12.88 1.20
C PRO A 40 10.81 12.26 1.94
N ASN A 41 10.83 10.94 2.13
CA ASN A 41 11.87 10.22 2.87
C ASN A 41 12.95 9.62 1.95
N ALA A 42 13.04 10.04 0.69
CA ALA A 42 14.11 9.60 -0.19
C ALA A 42 15.47 9.99 0.40
N ASP A 43 16.33 9.00 0.65
CA ASP A 43 17.66 9.20 1.22
C ASP A 43 18.67 8.31 0.47
N PRO A 44 19.75 8.87 -0.10
CA PRO A 44 20.84 8.11 -0.69
C PRO A 44 21.45 7.05 0.24
N ASN A 45 21.33 7.20 1.56
CA ASN A 45 21.80 6.24 2.56
C ASN A 45 20.68 5.35 3.12
N GLY A 46 19.41 5.69 2.88
CA GLY A 46 18.24 4.94 3.31
C GLY A 46 17.99 3.67 2.50
N ALA A 47 17.04 2.85 2.95
CA ALA A 47 16.62 1.66 2.20
C ALA A 47 15.95 2.02 0.88
N VAL A 48 15.07 3.04 0.89
CA VAL A 48 14.43 3.58 -0.31
C VAL A 48 15.28 4.73 -0.85
N LYS A 49 15.85 4.54 -2.04
CA LYS A 49 16.68 5.56 -2.70
C LYS A 49 15.82 6.61 -3.37
N THR A 50 14.83 6.17 -4.15
CA THR A 50 13.96 7.04 -4.94
C THR A 50 12.59 6.39 -5.15
N VAL A 51 11.58 7.23 -5.30
CA VAL A 51 10.27 6.88 -5.87
C VAL A 51 10.03 7.83 -7.03
N ILE A 52 9.80 7.29 -8.22
CA ILE A 52 9.64 8.07 -9.44
C ILE A 52 8.27 7.75 -10.06
N PRO A 53 7.39 8.74 -10.24
CA PRO A 53 6.15 8.55 -10.98
C PRO A 53 6.43 8.35 -12.48
N VAL A 54 5.78 7.36 -13.08
CA VAL A 54 5.90 7.03 -14.49
C VAL A 54 4.59 7.29 -15.21
N GLY A 55 4.64 8.06 -16.30
CA GLY A 55 3.47 8.46 -17.08
C GLY A 55 2.68 9.62 -16.46
N ASP A 56 1.76 10.18 -17.25
CA ASP A 56 1.08 11.43 -16.90
C ASP A 56 0.07 11.26 -15.77
N ALA A 57 -0.56 10.08 -15.65
CA ALA A 57 -1.45 9.77 -14.53
C ALA A 57 -0.71 9.82 -13.18
N ALA A 58 0.47 9.21 -13.07
CA ALA A 58 1.27 9.23 -11.85
C ALA A 58 1.84 10.62 -11.54
N LYS A 59 2.22 11.40 -12.56
CA LYS A 59 2.63 12.80 -12.38
C LYS A 59 1.48 13.66 -11.86
N TYR A 60 0.29 13.49 -12.44
CA TYR A 60 -0.92 14.16 -11.94
C TYR A 60 -1.17 13.82 -10.47
N LEU A 61 -0.99 12.57 -10.06
CA LEU A 61 -1.11 12.19 -8.64
C LEU A 61 -0.10 12.94 -7.76
N VAL A 62 1.13 13.16 -8.22
CA VAL A 62 2.14 13.97 -7.48
C VAL A 62 1.72 15.43 -7.38
N GLU A 63 1.22 16.03 -8.46
CA GLU A 63 0.72 17.40 -8.47
C GLU A 63 -0.45 17.56 -7.49
N GLN A 64 -1.38 16.60 -7.50
CA GLN A 64 -2.51 16.61 -6.58
C GLN A 64 -2.13 16.24 -5.15
N ALA A 65 -1.00 15.56 -4.92
CA ALA A 65 -0.56 15.19 -3.58
C ALA A 65 -0.39 16.42 -2.68
N GLN A 66 0.05 17.55 -3.23
CA GLN A 66 0.10 18.80 -2.46
C GLN A 66 -1.30 19.27 -2.04
N ASN A 67 -2.26 19.28 -2.96
CA ASN A 67 -3.64 19.67 -2.69
C ASN A 67 -4.29 18.75 -1.64
N ILE A 68 -4.04 17.44 -1.73
CA ILE A 68 -4.60 16.44 -0.81
C ILE A 68 -3.98 16.56 0.57
N LEU A 69 -2.65 16.56 0.62
CA LEU A 69 -1.93 16.38 1.87
C LEU A 69 -1.73 17.72 2.60
N GLU A 70 -1.57 18.84 1.91
CA GLU A 70 -1.33 20.15 2.56
C GLU A 70 -2.60 20.99 2.65
N GLN A 71 -3.50 20.92 1.67
CA GLN A 71 -4.72 21.74 1.63
C GLN A 71 -5.98 20.96 2.02
N GLY A 72 -5.92 19.63 2.08
CA GLY A 72 -7.02 18.78 2.52
C GLY A 72 -8.13 18.68 1.48
N LEU A 73 -7.80 19.04 0.24
CA LEU A 73 -8.70 18.88 -0.88
C LEU A 73 -8.84 17.39 -1.17
N GLN A 74 -10.07 16.91 -1.34
CA GLN A 74 -10.27 15.57 -1.85
C GLN A 74 -9.85 15.56 -3.32
N LEU A 75 -9.18 14.49 -3.79
CA LEU A 75 -9.21 14.21 -5.22
C LEU A 75 -10.67 14.17 -5.67
N PRO A 76 -10.97 14.55 -6.92
CA PRO A 76 -12.21 14.12 -7.54
C PRO A 76 -12.35 12.63 -7.26
N GLN A 77 -13.45 12.24 -6.60
CA GLN A 77 -13.71 10.84 -6.30
C GLN A 77 -13.49 10.04 -7.58
N THR A 78 -12.77 8.92 -7.51
CA THR A 78 -12.82 7.93 -8.60
C THR A 78 -14.30 7.74 -8.88
N GLY A 79 -14.75 8.14 -10.07
CA GLY A 79 -16.17 8.36 -10.32
C GLY A 79 -16.96 7.14 -9.86
N LEU A 80 -18.07 7.38 -9.15
CA LEU A 80 -18.91 6.33 -8.53
C LEU A 80 -19.37 5.25 -9.54
N ASN A 81 -19.15 5.48 -10.85
CA ASN A 81 -19.49 4.58 -11.95
C ASN A 81 -18.37 4.40 -12.99
N ALA A 82 -17.11 4.71 -12.67
CA ALA A 82 -16.02 4.57 -13.63
C ALA A 82 -15.75 3.08 -13.90
N ASN A 83 -15.77 2.68 -15.17
CA ASN A 83 -15.34 1.34 -15.57
C ASN A 83 -13.85 1.17 -15.15
N PRO A 84 -13.35 0.00 -14.72
CA PRO A 84 -11.92 -0.21 -14.46
C PRO A 84 -10.97 0.26 -15.57
N ASP A 85 -11.40 0.32 -16.84
CA ASP A 85 -10.62 0.91 -17.95
C ASP A 85 -10.49 2.45 -17.88
N GLU A 86 -11.43 3.11 -17.20
CA GLU A 86 -11.43 4.56 -16.95
C GLU A 86 -10.70 4.91 -15.64
N VAL A 87 -10.46 3.93 -14.77
CA VAL A 87 -9.64 4.09 -13.57
C VAL A 87 -8.18 4.18 -13.97
N LYS A 88 -7.57 5.35 -13.74
CA LYS A 88 -6.17 5.61 -14.08
C LYS A 88 -5.22 4.61 -13.40
N ASP A 89 -4.34 4.00 -14.20
CA ASP A 89 -3.19 3.27 -13.71
C ASP A 89 -2.10 4.24 -13.26
N TYR A 90 -1.76 4.21 -11.97
CA TYR A 90 -0.64 4.95 -11.41
C TYR A 90 0.59 4.05 -11.35
N THR A 91 1.53 4.27 -12.28
CA THR A 91 2.79 3.53 -12.30
C THR A 91 3.87 4.25 -11.50
N LEU A 92 4.51 3.54 -10.58
CA LEU A 92 5.62 4.03 -9.76
C LEU A 92 6.83 3.12 -9.95
N GLN A 93 8.00 3.72 -10.14
CA GLN A 93 9.29 3.05 -10.08
C GLN A 93 9.95 3.35 -8.74
N ILE A 94 10.20 2.32 -7.92
CA ILE A 94 10.81 2.45 -6.60
C ILE A 94 12.18 1.77 -6.61
N THR A 95 13.24 2.53 -6.33
CA THR A 95 14.60 1.99 -6.22
C THR A 95 14.94 1.75 -4.76
N ILE A 96 15.29 0.50 -4.43
CA ILE A 96 15.52 0.03 -3.07
C ILE A 96 16.89 -0.63 -2.98
N THR A 97 17.58 -0.42 -1.87
CA THR A 97 18.79 -1.17 -1.53
C THR A 97 18.39 -2.52 -0.97
N ARG A 98 18.80 -3.63 -1.60
CA ARG A 98 18.47 -4.96 -1.08
C ARG A 98 19.28 -5.26 0.19
N GLN A 99 18.62 -5.79 1.22
CA GLN A 99 19.32 -6.43 2.33
C GLN A 99 19.91 -7.78 1.92
N PHE A 100 21.16 -8.02 2.31
CA PHE A 100 21.78 -9.35 2.17
C PHE A 100 21.11 -10.33 3.13
N SER A 101 20.54 -11.41 2.59
CA SER A 101 20.32 -12.63 3.37
C SER A 101 21.70 -13.23 3.66
N TRP A 102 21.96 -13.63 4.92
CA TRP A 102 23.26 -14.14 5.38
C TRP A 102 23.78 -15.36 4.59
N LYS A 103 22.98 -15.95 3.69
CA LYS A 103 23.38 -17.04 2.79
C LYS A 103 24.37 -16.62 1.68
N ASN A 104 24.54 -15.33 1.38
CA ASN A 104 25.32 -14.85 0.21
C ASN A 104 26.56 -14.01 0.56
N LEU A 105 27.16 -14.25 1.73
CA LEU A 105 28.13 -13.34 2.38
C LEU A 105 29.50 -13.18 1.68
N ILE A 106 29.80 -13.93 0.61
CA ILE A 106 31.19 -14.05 0.15
C ILE A 106 31.59 -13.03 -0.95
N ASN A 107 30.66 -12.38 -1.67
CA ASN A 107 31.05 -11.76 -2.97
C ASN A 107 30.53 -10.34 -3.34
N SER A 108 30.14 -9.45 -2.41
CA SER A 108 29.78 -8.08 -2.87
C SER A 108 29.96 -6.97 -1.82
N LEU A 109 30.92 -6.08 -2.08
CA LEU A 109 31.19 -4.83 -1.36
C LEU A 109 30.11 -3.73 -1.59
N THR A 110 29.12 -3.99 -2.43
CA THR A 110 28.01 -3.08 -2.72
C THR A 110 26.68 -3.83 -2.62
N SER A 111 25.73 -3.34 -1.81
CA SER A 111 24.38 -3.89 -1.77
C SER A 111 23.69 -3.69 -3.13
N PRO A 112 23.22 -4.76 -3.79
CA PRO A 112 22.60 -4.63 -5.11
C PRO A 112 21.30 -3.80 -5.00
N LEU A 113 21.09 -2.92 -5.98
CA LEU A 113 19.85 -2.17 -6.12
C LEU A 113 18.78 -3.06 -6.74
N LEU A 114 17.55 -2.87 -6.28
CA LEU A 114 16.33 -3.48 -6.82
C LEU A 114 15.40 -2.34 -7.25
N ASN A 115 14.95 -2.38 -8.50
CA ASN A 115 13.89 -1.53 -8.98
C ASN A 115 12.57 -2.31 -8.96
N LEU A 116 11.59 -1.76 -8.27
CA LEU A 116 10.21 -2.22 -8.29
C LEU A 116 9.43 -1.35 -9.26
N ASN A 117 8.82 -1.95 -10.28
CA ASN A 117 7.92 -1.28 -11.21
C ASN A 117 6.49 -1.70 -10.89
N VAL A 118 5.72 -0.80 -10.28
CA VAL A 118 4.42 -1.14 -9.70
C VAL A 118 3.35 -0.32 -10.40
N SER A 119 2.34 -0.99 -10.95
CA SER A 119 1.13 -0.34 -11.46
C SER A 119 0.00 -0.50 -10.45
N CYS A 120 -0.59 0.61 -10.02
CA CYS A 120 -1.67 0.62 -9.03
C CYS A 120 -2.96 1.20 -9.62
N LYS A 121 -4.10 0.59 -9.31
CA LYS A 121 -5.43 1.19 -9.46
C LYS A 121 -6.08 1.41 -8.09
N ASP A 122 -6.62 2.61 -7.86
CA ASP A 122 -7.34 3.01 -6.65
C ASP A 122 -8.85 2.94 -6.91
N TYR A 123 -9.51 1.89 -6.42
CA TYR A 123 -10.94 1.69 -6.62
C TYR A 123 -11.80 2.52 -5.65
N GLY A 124 -13.08 2.68 -6.00
CA GLY A 124 -14.05 3.43 -5.21
C GLY A 124 -14.09 3.02 -3.73
N GLY A 125 -14.37 3.98 -2.85
CA GLY A 125 -14.49 3.74 -1.41
C GLY A 125 -15.73 2.93 -1.00
N GLU A 126 -16.60 2.66 -1.97
CA GLU A 126 -17.85 1.92 -1.82
C GLU A 126 -17.61 0.41 -1.93
N PHE A 127 -16.40 -0.04 -2.27
CA PHE A 127 -16.06 -1.43 -2.58
C PHE A 127 -16.63 -2.47 -1.61
N PHE A 128 -16.44 -2.31 -0.30
CA PHE A 128 -16.95 -3.29 0.66
C PHE A 128 -18.46 -3.19 0.87
N ILE A 129 -19.02 -1.98 0.87
CA ILE A 129 -20.47 -1.78 0.95
C ILE A 129 -21.16 -2.40 -0.26
N ASP A 130 -20.59 -2.22 -1.45
CA ASP A 130 -21.10 -2.79 -2.70
C ASP A 130 -20.98 -4.31 -2.70
N LEU A 131 -19.88 -4.88 -2.19
CA LEU A 131 -19.76 -6.32 -1.95
C LEU A 131 -20.90 -6.83 -1.06
N LEU A 132 -21.28 -6.09 -0.02
CA LEU A 132 -22.32 -6.49 0.94
C LEU A 132 -23.76 -6.30 0.43
N GLN A 133 -24.02 -5.23 -0.31
CA GLN A 133 -25.38 -4.79 -0.61
C GLN A 133 -25.76 -4.97 -2.09
N GLN A 134 -24.79 -5.05 -2.99
CA GLN A 134 -25.00 -4.80 -4.43
C GLN A 134 -24.20 -5.78 -5.31
N ALA A 135 -24.20 -7.07 -4.95
CA ALA A 135 -23.43 -8.14 -5.60
C ALA A 135 -23.74 -8.39 -7.11
N GLY A 136 -24.60 -7.59 -7.74
CA GLY A 136 -24.96 -7.65 -9.16
C GLY A 136 -24.69 -6.36 -9.95
N LYS A 137 -24.08 -5.32 -9.35
CA LYS A 137 -23.69 -4.13 -10.11
C LYS A 137 -22.53 -4.47 -11.06
N LYS A 138 -22.69 -4.10 -12.33
CA LYS A 138 -21.68 -4.31 -13.37
C LYS A 138 -20.30 -3.77 -12.96
N ILE A 139 -20.23 -2.53 -12.45
CA ILE A 139 -18.97 -1.90 -12.00
C ILE A 139 -18.26 -2.72 -10.93
N LEU A 140 -19.00 -3.29 -9.96
CA LEU A 140 -18.41 -4.15 -8.94
C LEU A 140 -17.87 -5.44 -9.57
N GLN A 141 -18.61 -6.04 -10.51
CA GLN A 141 -18.14 -7.23 -11.23
C GLN A 141 -16.86 -6.94 -12.02
N ASP A 142 -16.81 -5.79 -12.72
CA ASP A 142 -15.64 -5.37 -13.48
C ASP A 142 -14.43 -5.16 -12.53
N TYR A 143 -14.63 -4.51 -11.37
CA TYR A 143 -13.56 -4.37 -10.35
C TYR A 143 -13.08 -5.72 -9.80
N MET A 144 -14.00 -6.67 -9.60
CA MET A 144 -13.68 -8.01 -9.12
C MET A 144 -12.90 -8.82 -10.15
N GLU A 145 -13.28 -8.71 -11.42
CA GLU A 145 -12.57 -9.32 -12.53
C GLU A 145 -11.15 -8.74 -12.65
N ASP A 146 -10.99 -7.42 -12.59
CA ASP A 146 -9.66 -6.79 -12.64
C ASP A 146 -8.81 -7.13 -11.38
N CYS A 147 -9.43 -7.29 -10.19
CA CYS A 147 -8.74 -7.83 -9.01
C CYS A 147 -8.21 -9.24 -9.27
N SER A 148 -9.00 -10.10 -9.90
CA SER A 148 -8.67 -11.51 -10.13
C SER A 148 -7.47 -11.71 -11.06
N GLN A 149 -7.26 -10.77 -11.98
CA GLN A 149 -6.15 -10.75 -12.95
C GLN A 149 -4.89 -10.09 -12.38
N SER A 150 -4.99 -9.40 -11.24
CA SER A 150 -3.86 -8.70 -10.63
C SER A 150 -2.88 -9.65 -9.93
N THR A 151 -1.62 -9.26 -9.87
CA THR A 151 -0.58 -10.03 -9.15
C THR A 151 -0.65 -9.84 -7.64
N GLY A 152 -1.30 -8.77 -7.17
CA GLY A 152 -1.36 -8.44 -5.75
C GLY A 152 -2.53 -7.54 -5.39
N ILE A 153 -3.09 -7.77 -4.21
CA ILE A 153 -4.13 -6.93 -3.62
C ILE A 153 -3.55 -6.19 -2.42
N MET A 154 -3.72 -4.87 -2.41
CA MET A 154 -3.41 -4.04 -1.26
C MET A 154 -4.72 -3.66 -0.57
N LEU A 155 -4.99 -4.32 0.55
CA LEU A 155 -6.19 -4.11 1.35
C LEU A 155 -5.92 -3.07 2.43
N LEU A 156 -6.44 -1.85 2.25
CA LEU A 156 -6.27 -0.75 3.21
C LEU A 156 -7.48 -0.66 4.14
N ILE A 157 -7.20 -0.76 5.44
CA ILE A 157 -8.18 -0.58 6.52
C ILE A 157 -7.70 0.54 7.43
N ASP A 158 -8.62 1.45 7.80
CA ASP A 158 -8.36 2.42 8.87
C ASP A 158 -8.12 1.67 10.19
N GLY A 159 -6.90 1.74 10.74
CA GLY A 159 -6.54 1.02 11.95
C GLY A 159 -7.39 1.38 13.18
N THR A 160 -8.11 2.51 13.14
CA THR A 160 -9.01 2.96 14.21
C THR A 160 -10.46 2.49 14.02
N SER A 161 -10.83 1.99 12.84
CA SER A 161 -12.21 1.57 12.52
C SER A 161 -12.57 0.17 13.01
N ARG A 162 -12.17 -0.20 14.23
CA ARG A 162 -12.32 -1.57 14.78
C ARG A 162 -13.75 -2.09 14.79
N ARG A 163 -14.74 -1.18 14.88
CA ARG A 163 -16.18 -1.52 14.85
C ARG A 163 -16.63 -2.14 13.52
N LYS A 164 -15.85 -1.98 12.44
CA LYS A 164 -16.14 -2.53 11.11
C LYS A 164 -15.55 -3.93 10.88
N ASP A 165 -14.86 -4.54 11.86
CA ASP A 165 -14.22 -5.85 11.69
C ASP A 165 -15.19 -6.93 11.16
N GLN A 166 -16.41 -7.02 11.74
CA GLN A 166 -17.44 -7.94 11.26
C GLN A 166 -17.86 -7.65 9.82
N GLU A 167 -18.07 -6.37 9.49
CA GLU A 167 -18.53 -5.92 8.18
C GLU A 167 -17.50 -6.27 7.10
N TYR A 168 -16.23 -5.95 7.36
CA TYR A 168 -15.11 -6.32 6.50
C TYR A 168 -14.97 -7.83 6.34
N ALA A 169 -15.12 -8.61 7.42
CA ALA A 169 -15.02 -10.06 7.36
C ALA A 169 -16.10 -10.68 6.46
N VAL A 170 -17.34 -10.20 6.53
CA VAL A 170 -18.44 -10.67 5.65
C VAL A 170 -18.21 -10.25 4.20
N ALA A 171 -17.69 -9.04 3.97
CA ALA A 171 -17.38 -8.59 2.63
C ALA A 171 -16.22 -9.39 2.01
N LEU A 172 -15.21 -9.75 2.81
CA LEU A 172 -14.10 -10.60 2.38
C LEU A 172 -14.52 -12.00 1.96
N ASP A 173 -15.53 -12.61 2.60
CA ASP A 173 -16.06 -13.90 2.14
C ASP A 173 -16.55 -13.82 0.69
N ARG A 174 -17.25 -12.73 0.34
CA ARG A 174 -17.75 -12.50 -1.02
C ARG A 174 -16.61 -12.16 -1.99
N PHE A 175 -15.63 -11.40 -1.52
CA PHE A 175 -14.43 -11.08 -2.28
C PHE A 175 -13.66 -12.35 -2.68
N PHE A 176 -13.35 -13.22 -1.71
CA PHE A 176 -12.64 -14.48 -1.96
C PHE A 176 -13.42 -15.42 -2.85
N ALA A 177 -14.73 -15.57 -2.63
CA ALA A 177 -15.58 -16.40 -3.48
C ALA A 177 -15.56 -15.98 -4.95
N ALA A 178 -15.28 -14.71 -5.25
CA ALA A 178 -15.13 -14.22 -6.62
C ALA A 178 -13.68 -14.32 -7.14
N LEU A 179 -12.67 -14.11 -6.29
CA LEU A 179 -11.27 -14.37 -6.66
C LEU A 179 -11.04 -15.85 -7.04
N ASP A 180 -11.67 -16.78 -6.32
CA ASP A 180 -11.47 -18.22 -6.51
C ASP A 180 -12.18 -18.76 -7.76
N ARG A 181 -13.12 -18.01 -8.37
CA ARG A 181 -13.85 -18.42 -9.59
C ARG A 181 -13.05 -18.31 -10.88
N THR A 182 -11.86 -17.73 -10.83
CA THR A 182 -11.08 -17.38 -12.01
C THR A 182 -9.93 -18.36 -12.18
N ASP A 183 -10.00 -19.21 -13.21
CA ASP A 183 -8.97 -20.18 -13.61
C ASP A 183 -7.72 -19.50 -14.23
N VAL A 184 -7.43 -18.25 -13.85
CA VAL A 184 -6.32 -17.49 -14.43
C VAL A 184 -5.04 -17.92 -13.71
N ASN A 185 -4.08 -18.39 -14.50
CA ASN A 185 -2.78 -18.88 -14.04
C ASN A 185 -1.83 -17.70 -13.67
N VAL A 186 -2.25 -16.84 -12.74
CA VAL A 186 -1.50 -15.64 -12.29
C VAL A 186 -0.37 -16.00 -11.30
N GLY A 187 -0.17 -17.29 -11.02
CA GLY A 187 0.71 -17.75 -9.93
C GLY A 187 0.09 -17.52 -8.55
N LYS A 188 0.90 -17.64 -7.49
CA LYS A 188 0.43 -17.40 -6.11
C LYS A 188 0.08 -15.92 -5.92
N ARG A 189 -1.21 -15.63 -5.71
CA ARG A 189 -1.71 -14.29 -5.36
C ARG A 189 -1.19 -13.85 -4.01
N ARG A 190 -0.98 -12.55 -3.83
CA ARG A 190 -0.55 -11.96 -2.56
C ARG A 190 -1.53 -10.89 -2.10
N ILE A 191 -1.96 -10.96 -0.84
CA ILE A 191 -2.79 -9.93 -0.21
C ILE A 191 -2.02 -9.27 0.92
N ALA A 192 -1.73 -7.97 0.78
CA ALA A 192 -1.16 -7.16 1.84
C ALA A 192 -2.30 -6.44 2.57
N LEU A 193 -2.59 -6.84 3.81
CA LEU A 193 -3.46 -6.08 4.69
C LEU A 193 -2.64 -4.96 5.33
N VAL A 194 -2.99 -3.71 5.00
CA VAL A 194 -2.31 -2.51 5.48
C VAL A 194 -3.25 -1.76 6.42
N LEU A 195 -2.90 -1.72 7.69
CA LEU A 195 -3.54 -0.83 8.65
C LEU A 195 -3.00 0.58 8.45
N THR A 196 -3.86 1.50 8.05
CA THR A 196 -3.52 2.91 7.87
C THR A 196 -3.81 3.71 9.14
N LYS A 197 -3.41 4.98 9.12
CA LYS A 197 -3.57 5.92 10.24
C LYS A 197 -2.81 5.49 11.50
N CYS A 198 -1.69 4.79 11.34
CA CYS A 198 -0.89 4.33 12.47
C CYS A 198 -0.09 5.46 13.17
N GLU A 199 -0.23 6.71 12.73
CA GLU A 199 0.19 7.89 13.51
C GLU A 199 -0.69 8.11 14.76
N GLN A 200 -1.91 7.58 14.79
CA GLN A 200 -2.78 7.69 15.97
C GLN A 200 -2.15 7.00 17.18
N SER A 201 -2.27 7.61 18.37
CA SER A 201 -1.59 7.21 19.61
C SER A 201 -1.71 5.72 19.93
N ASP A 202 -2.90 5.16 19.75
CA ASP A 202 -3.23 3.78 20.12
C ASP A 202 -2.55 2.74 19.22
N LEU A 203 -2.15 3.15 18.01
CA LEU A 203 -1.51 2.30 17.02
C LEU A 203 0.00 2.56 16.96
N TRP A 204 0.43 3.80 17.22
CA TRP A 204 1.81 4.24 17.11
C TRP A 204 2.80 3.40 17.94
N VAL A 205 2.41 3.03 19.15
CA VAL A 205 3.27 2.28 20.09
C VAL A 205 3.69 0.93 19.51
N ASN A 206 2.73 0.20 18.93
CA ASN A 206 2.97 -1.14 18.38
C ASN A 206 3.11 -1.14 16.86
N ARG A 207 3.29 0.03 16.22
CA ARG A 207 3.27 0.14 14.75
C ARG A 207 4.24 -0.82 14.05
N HIS A 208 5.38 -1.11 14.65
CA HIS A 208 6.40 -2.02 14.14
C HIS A 208 6.04 -3.51 14.32
N LYS A 209 4.86 -3.82 14.86
CA LYS A 209 4.34 -5.18 15.10
C LYS A 209 3.00 -5.37 14.40
N PRO A 210 2.95 -5.34 13.05
CA PRO A 210 1.71 -5.52 12.31
C PRO A 210 1.02 -6.85 12.63
N ASP A 211 1.79 -7.93 12.84
CA ASP A 211 1.28 -9.26 13.21
C ASP A 211 0.64 -9.32 14.60
N PHE A 212 0.91 -8.33 15.45
CA PHE A 212 0.24 -8.16 16.73
C PHE A 212 -0.99 -7.26 16.61
N ILE A 213 -0.86 -6.09 15.97
CA ILE A 213 -1.96 -5.12 15.88
C ILE A 213 -3.11 -5.66 15.04
N ALA A 214 -2.83 -6.25 13.88
CA ALA A 214 -3.90 -6.64 12.94
C ALA A 214 -4.87 -7.66 13.57
N PRO A 215 -4.41 -8.79 14.16
CA PRO A 215 -5.32 -9.71 14.84
C PRO A 215 -5.98 -9.13 16.10
N ALA A 216 -5.31 -8.21 16.80
CA ALA A 216 -5.88 -7.56 17.99
C ALA A 216 -6.98 -6.54 17.65
N ALA A 217 -6.84 -5.82 16.53
CA ALA A 217 -7.79 -4.80 16.11
C ALA A 217 -8.89 -5.35 15.19
N PHE A 218 -8.57 -6.34 14.37
CA PHE A 218 -9.44 -6.93 13.35
C PHE A 218 -9.36 -8.48 13.34
N PRO A 219 -9.74 -9.14 14.45
CA PRO A 219 -9.61 -10.58 14.59
C PRO A 219 -10.40 -11.36 13.55
N GLN A 220 -11.58 -10.88 13.14
CA GLN A 220 -12.41 -11.59 12.17
C GLN A 220 -11.85 -11.49 10.76
N VAL A 221 -11.41 -10.30 10.35
CA VAL A 221 -10.72 -10.12 9.06
C VAL A 221 -9.47 -11.01 8.98
N CYS A 222 -8.63 -11.00 10.03
CA CYS A 222 -7.42 -11.82 10.06
C CYS A 222 -7.74 -13.32 10.00
N LYS A 223 -8.82 -13.76 10.66
CA LYS A 223 -9.30 -15.14 10.57
C LYS A 223 -9.69 -15.51 9.12
N LYS A 224 -10.45 -14.65 8.42
CA LYS A 224 -10.86 -14.88 7.03
C LYS A 224 -9.67 -14.98 6.09
N LEU A 225 -8.72 -14.05 6.22
CA LEU A 225 -7.47 -14.05 5.45
C LEU A 225 -6.63 -15.32 5.70
N SER A 226 -6.47 -15.71 6.96
CA SER A 226 -5.75 -16.93 7.34
C SER A 226 -6.40 -18.20 6.79
N THR A 227 -7.73 -18.30 6.86
CA THR A 227 -8.48 -19.42 6.27
C THR A 227 -8.31 -19.47 4.75
N TRP A 228 -8.42 -18.34 4.05
CA TRP A 228 -8.20 -18.28 2.61
C TRP A 228 -6.78 -18.71 2.21
N GLN A 229 -5.76 -18.28 2.95
CA GLN A 229 -4.37 -18.72 2.76
C GLN A 229 -4.22 -20.24 2.99
N GLN A 230 -4.82 -20.79 4.05
CA GLN A 230 -4.76 -22.23 4.36
C GLN A 230 -5.44 -23.11 3.30
N MET A 231 -6.46 -22.59 2.63
CA MET A 231 -7.12 -23.26 1.50
C MET A 231 -6.32 -23.13 0.19
N GLY A 232 -5.14 -22.51 0.22
CA GLY A 232 -4.26 -22.38 -0.95
C GLY A 232 -4.58 -21.20 -1.86
N GLY A 233 -5.43 -20.25 -1.43
CA GLY A 233 -5.81 -19.10 -2.25
C GLY A 233 -4.66 -18.14 -2.59
N GLY A 234 -3.61 -18.13 -1.76
CA GLY A 234 -2.44 -17.27 -1.94
C GLY A 234 -1.68 -17.05 -0.63
N ASP A 235 -0.80 -16.06 -0.62
CA ASP A 235 -0.07 -15.62 0.57
C ASP A 235 -0.67 -14.31 1.11
N VAL A 236 -0.68 -14.14 2.42
CA VAL A 236 -1.16 -12.95 3.13
C VAL A 236 -0.05 -12.40 4.03
N ASN A 237 0.06 -11.08 4.11
CA ASN A 237 0.89 -10.44 5.13
C ASN A 237 0.30 -9.15 5.66
N TYR A 238 0.73 -8.78 6.87
CA TYR A 238 0.22 -7.63 7.62
C TYR A 238 1.22 -6.48 7.65
N PHE A 239 0.73 -5.25 7.48
CA PHE A 239 1.54 -4.05 7.48
C PHE A 239 0.83 -2.93 8.24
N THR A 240 1.61 -1.98 8.71
CA THR A 240 1.13 -0.71 9.27
C THR A 240 1.68 0.41 8.42
N ALA A 241 0.91 1.50 8.32
CA ALA A 241 1.31 2.63 7.51
C ALA A 241 0.74 3.94 8.07
N SER A 242 1.47 5.02 7.82
CA SER A 242 0.93 6.38 7.93
C SER A 242 1.36 7.21 6.73
N ALA A 243 0.37 7.82 6.09
CA ALA A 243 0.56 8.79 5.02
C ALA A 243 1.07 10.15 5.55
N PHE A 244 0.87 10.46 6.83
CA PHE A 244 1.18 11.74 7.46
C PHE A 244 2.40 11.68 8.37
N GLY A 245 2.60 10.56 9.07
CA GLY A 245 3.70 10.40 10.02
C GLY A 245 3.50 11.17 11.33
N MET A 246 4.59 11.30 12.09
CA MET A 246 4.64 11.95 13.41
C MET A 246 5.57 13.16 13.41
N LEU A 247 5.29 14.10 14.31
CA LEU A 247 6.15 15.19 14.73
C LEU A 247 6.93 14.78 15.98
N GLY A 248 8.25 14.97 15.93
CA GLY A 248 9.14 14.74 17.06
C GLY A 248 9.35 13.26 17.40
N THR A 249 10.49 12.97 18.03
CA THR A 249 10.85 11.62 18.49
C THR A 249 10.64 11.44 19.99
N LYS A 250 10.80 12.51 20.77
CA LYS A 250 10.69 12.51 22.24
C LYS A 250 9.25 12.66 22.74
N TYR A 251 8.45 13.47 22.05
CA TYR A 251 7.02 13.67 22.31
C TYR A 251 6.29 13.50 20.98
N PRO A 252 6.06 12.25 20.55
CA PRO A 252 5.49 11.97 19.24
C PRO A 252 4.05 12.47 19.20
N GLU A 253 3.79 13.45 18.34
CA GLU A 253 2.45 13.94 18.01
C GLU A 253 2.13 13.58 16.55
N PRO A 254 0.90 13.17 16.20
CA PRO A 254 0.51 13.03 14.80
C PRO A 254 0.82 14.30 13.99
N ASN A 255 1.44 14.18 12.82
CA ASN A 255 1.68 15.32 11.92
C ASN A 255 0.41 15.66 11.12
N ILE A 256 -0.70 15.86 11.82
CA ILE A 256 -2.02 16.08 11.23
C ILE A 256 -2.72 17.30 11.84
N THR A 257 -3.42 18.04 11.00
CA THR A 257 -4.44 19.01 11.39
C THR A 257 -5.77 18.49 10.88
N LEU A 258 -6.73 18.31 11.80
CA LEU A 258 -8.06 17.81 11.46
C LEU A 258 -8.89 18.96 10.89
N LEU A 259 -9.40 18.81 9.67
CA LEU A 259 -10.28 19.80 9.05
C LEU A 259 -11.75 19.50 9.38
N THR A 260 -12.18 18.26 9.18
CA THR A 260 -13.56 17.84 9.42
C THR A 260 -13.62 16.42 9.96
N ARG A 261 -14.63 16.17 10.82
CA ARG A 261 -15.04 14.84 11.25
C ARG A 261 -16.51 14.67 10.87
N GLY A 262 -16.81 13.73 9.99
CA GLY A 262 -18.16 13.43 9.53
C GLY A 262 -18.44 11.93 9.50
N ARG A 263 -19.66 11.56 9.09
CA ARG A 263 -20.04 10.14 8.90
C ARG A 263 -19.20 9.45 7.83
N ASP A 264 -18.74 10.22 6.85
CA ASP A 264 -17.91 9.75 5.72
C ASP A 264 -16.42 9.64 6.07
N GLY A 265 -16.05 9.91 7.33
CA GLY A 265 -14.69 9.81 7.85
C GLY A 265 -14.10 11.14 8.30
N VAL A 266 -12.78 11.13 8.44
CA VAL A 266 -11.98 12.26 8.92
C VAL A 266 -11.16 12.82 7.77
N THR A 267 -11.31 14.12 7.51
CA THR A 267 -10.43 14.85 6.58
C THR A 267 -9.33 15.52 7.39
N ALA A 268 -8.08 15.27 7.02
CA ALA A 268 -6.91 15.79 7.71
C ALA A 268 -5.85 16.25 6.70
N VAL A 269 -5.03 17.22 7.12
CA VAL A 269 -3.89 17.74 6.38
C VAL A 269 -2.61 17.60 7.18
N ILE A 270 -1.46 17.66 6.53
CA ILE A 270 -0.16 17.70 7.18
C ILE A 270 -0.06 18.98 7.99
N LYS A 271 0.21 18.84 9.29
CA LYS A 271 0.39 19.98 10.21
C LYS A 271 1.67 20.76 9.91
N ASN A 272 2.76 20.07 9.59
CA ASN A 272 4.05 20.66 9.22
C ASN A 272 4.71 19.89 8.06
N PRO A 273 4.64 20.41 6.82
CA PRO A 273 5.24 19.78 5.64
C PRO A 273 6.75 19.59 5.72
N LYS A 274 7.49 20.48 6.42
CA LYS A 274 8.96 20.37 6.53
C LYS A 274 9.38 19.15 7.36
N SER A 275 8.56 18.78 8.33
CA SER A 275 8.74 17.62 9.20
C SER A 275 7.93 16.40 8.73
N TRP A 276 7.40 16.42 7.50
CA TRP A 276 6.60 15.33 6.98
C TRP A 276 7.45 14.09 6.74
N ARG A 277 7.11 13.01 7.46
CA ARG A 277 7.83 11.72 7.45
C ARG A 277 6.81 10.58 7.48
N PRO A 278 6.19 10.23 6.34
CA PRO A 278 5.30 9.07 6.27
C PRO A 278 6.09 7.79 6.56
N PHE A 279 5.43 6.71 6.92
CA PHE A 279 6.11 5.43 7.18
C PHE A 279 5.27 4.25 6.72
N GLY A 280 5.92 3.10 6.53
CA GLY A 280 5.25 1.84 6.19
C GLY A 280 4.63 1.78 4.79
N LEU A 281 4.84 2.80 3.94
CA LEU A 281 4.25 2.82 2.60
C LEU A 281 4.95 1.84 1.64
N VAL A 282 6.29 1.75 1.66
CA VAL A 282 7.02 0.94 0.67
C VAL A 282 7.07 -0.56 1.02
N ALA A 283 7.02 -0.92 2.30
CA ALA A 283 7.09 -2.30 2.78
C ALA A 283 6.04 -3.25 2.15
N PRO A 284 4.73 -2.93 2.14
CA PRO A 284 3.73 -3.79 1.50
C PRO A 284 3.98 -3.96 0.00
N ILE A 285 4.43 -2.92 -0.70
CA ILE A 285 4.70 -2.97 -2.14
C ILE A 285 5.90 -3.86 -2.44
N TYR A 286 6.98 -3.74 -1.66
CA TYR A 286 8.14 -4.61 -1.76
C TYR A 286 7.73 -6.07 -1.60
N TRP A 287 6.90 -6.39 -0.61
CA TRP A 287 6.43 -7.74 -0.37
C TRP A 287 5.49 -8.25 -1.48
N LEU A 288 4.58 -7.41 -1.98
CA LEU A 288 3.73 -7.77 -3.12
C LEU A 288 4.56 -8.13 -4.36
N CYS A 289 5.62 -7.38 -4.64
CA CYS A 289 6.52 -7.63 -5.77
C CYS A 289 7.39 -8.88 -5.59
N THR A 290 7.97 -9.06 -4.40
CA THR A 290 9.06 -10.02 -4.19
C THR A 290 8.64 -11.28 -3.42
N GLY A 291 7.58 -11.21 -2.62
CA GLY A 291 7.23 -12.21 -1.61
C GLY A 291 8.07 -12.16 -0.34
N ASP A 292 9.13 -11.34 -0.32
CA ASP A 292 10.07 -11.25 0.78
C ASP A 292 9.80 -10.04 1.67
N ARG A 293 10.23 -10.14 2.94
CA ARG A 293 10.20 -9.06 3.93
C ARG A 293 11.55 -8.32 3.95
N HIS A 294 11.52 -7.00 4.16
CA HIS A 294 12.73 -6.18 4.18
C HIS A 294 12.83 -5.36 5.48
N LYS A 295 13.73 -5.74 6.39
CA LYS A 295 13.73 -5.22 7.77
C LYS A 295 13.85 -3.69 7.86
N LEU A 296 14.64 -3.05 6.99
CA LEU A 296 14.77 -1.60 7.00
C LEU A 296 13.54 -0.85 6.48
N LEU A 297 12.64 -1.52 5.74
CA LEU A 297 11.37 -0.92 5.32
C LEU A 297 10.30 -1.02 6.42
N GLU A 298 10.52 -1.88 7.42
CA GLU A 298 9.57 -2.15 8.51
C GLU A 298 9.82 -1.28 9.74
N ASN A 299 11.02 -0.70 9.86
CA ASN A 299 11.43 0.14 11.00
C ASN A 299 11.10 1.64 10.80
N GLY A 300 10.19 1.96 9.87
CA GLY A 300 9.81 3.34 9.52
C GLY A 300 9.21 4.14 10.67
#